data_AF-A0A0P1G861-F1
#
_entry.id   AF-A0A0P1G861-F1
#
_cell.length_a   1.000
_cell.length_b   1.000
_cell.length_c   1.000
_cell.angle_alpha   90.00
_cell.angle_beta   90.00
_cell.angle_gamma   90.00
#
_symmetry.space_group_name_H-M   'P 1'
#
loop_
_entity.id
_entity.type
_entity.pdbx_description
1 polymer ?
#
loop_
_entity_poly.entity_id
_entity_poly.type
_entity_poly.pdbx_seq_one_letter_code
_entity_poly.pdbx_strand_id
1 'polypeptide(L)'
;MRAVMFVALIGCAAPALAEEAAMDCAAQAEFVMGLVQGRTDGVEAEAARKSAADVLDKDAGAMLVDWIYALPKEQLTPDVGTAWKLQCEAL
;
A
#
# COMPACT_ATOMS: atom_id res chain seq x y z
N MET A 1 -35.04 27.19 13.42
CA MET A 1 -35.53 25.79 13.54
C MET A 1 -35.55 25.14 12.16
N ARG A 2 -34.54 24.33 11.85
CA ARG A 2 -34.67 23.00 11.23
C ARG A 2 -33.30 22.33 11.28
N ALA A 3 -33.15 21.44 12.24
CA ALA A 3 -32.02 20.55 12.40
C ALA A 3 -32.18 19.34 11.47
N VAL A 4 -31.06 18.90 10.89
CA VAL A 4 -30.68 17.51 10.51
C VAL A 4 -29.16 17.63 10.30
N MET A 5 -28.20 17.29 11.18
CA MET A 5 -27.96 16.17 12.08
C MET A 5 -27.98 14.80 11.40
N PHE A 6 -26.81 14.13 11.44
CA PHE A 6 -26.49 12.72 11.17
C PHE A 6 -26.19 12.28 9.73
N VAL A 7 -24.89 12.19 9.41
CA VAL A 7 -24.32 10.94 8.90
C VAL A 7 -23.07 10.64 9.73
N ALA A 8 -23.27 9.82 10.77
CA ALA A 8 -22.22 9.10 11.45
C ALA A 8 -22.08 7.71 10.82
N LEU A 9 -20.89 7.11 10.99
CA LEU A 9 -20.50 5.72 10.72
C LEU A 9 -20.08 5.37 9.29
N ILE A 10 -18.77 5.51 9.03
CA ILE A 10 -17.96 4.36 8.61
C ILE A 10 -16.73 4.36 9.51
N GLY A 11 -16.84 3.68 10.65
CA GLY A 11 -15.67 3.29 11.43
C GLY A 11 -14.98 2.18 10.65
N CYS A 12 -13.77 2.44 10.15
CA CYS A 12 -12.85 1.40 9.76
C CYS A 12 -12.48 0.62 11.03
N ALA A 13 -13.25 -0.41 11.35
CA ALA A 13 -12.75 -1.50 12.17
C ALA A 13 -11.69 -2.22 11.34
N ALA A 14 -10.44 -1.71 11.39
CA ALA A 14 -9.30 -2.47 10.91
C ALA A 14 -9.26 -3.76 11.76
N PRO A 15 -9.33 -4.95 11.16
CA PRO A 15 -8.95 -6.14 11.90
C PRO A 15 -7.51 -5.91 12.33
N ALA A 16 -7.23 -6.02 13.63
CA ALA A 16 -5.88 -6.07 14.14
C ALA A 16 -5.18 -7.27 13.50
N LEU A 17 -4.47 -7.03 12.41
CA LEU A 17 -3.69 -8.02 11.70
C LEU A 17 -2.44 -8.29 12.55
N ALA A 18 -2.51 -9.39 13.29
CA ALA A 18 -1.42 -10.23 13.78
C ALA A 18 -0.01 -9.60 13.76
N GLU A 19 0.42 -9.15 14.94
CA GLU A 19 1.83 -8.88 15.30
C GLU A 19 2.65 -10.18 15.29
N GLU A 20 3.23 -10.57 14.15
CA GLU A 20 4.42 -11.43 14.16
C GLU A 20 5.39 -10.91 13.10
N ALA A 21 6.27 -10.01 13.56
CA ALA A 21 7.27 -9.26 12.79
C ALA A 21 6.72 -8.43 11.62
N ALA A 22 5.71 -7.60 11.89
CA ALA A 22 5.29 -6.57 10.95
C ALA A 22 6.46 -5.62 10.66
N MET A 23 6.81 -5.45 9.37
CA MET A 23 7.72 -4.38 8.95
C MET A 23 7.22 -3.05 9.53
N ASP A 24 8.12 -2.25 10.09
CA ASP A 24 7.75 -0.90 10.51
C ASP A 24 7.30 -0.05 9.31
N CYS A 25 6.60 1.05 9.56
CA CYS A 25 6.03 1.87 8.49
C CYS A 25 7.09 2.44 7.53
N ALA A 26 8.34 2.61 7.97
CA ALA A 26 9.43 3.04 7.08
C ALA A 26 9.86 1.89 6.16
N ALA A 27 10.08 0.69 6.71
CA ALA A 27 10.42 -0.50 5.95
C ALA A 27 9.31 -0.88 4.95
N GLN A 28 8.04 -0.74 5.32
CA GLN A 28 6.93 -0.92 4.38
C GLN A 28 6.97 0.09 3.23
N ALA A 29 7.20 1.37 3.53
CA ALA A 29 7.29 2.42 2.51
C ALA A 29 8.49 2.20 1.58
N GLU A 30 9.64 1.79 2.11
CA GLU A 30 10.81 1.40 1.32
C GLU A 30 10.52 0.21 0.40
N PHE A 31 9.83 -0.81 0.91
CA PHE A 31 9.41 -1.96 0.12
C PHE A 31 8.47 -1.57 -1.03
N VAL A 32 7.45 -0.76 -0.76
CA VAL A 32 6.56 -0.23 -1.81
C VAL A 32 7.33 0.59 -2.83
N MET A 33 8.27 1.44 -2.38
CA MET A 33 9.11 2.23 -3.30
C MET A 33 10.05 1.35 -4.12
N GLY A 34 10.51 0.21 -3.61
CA GLY A 34 11.26 -0.78 -4.37
C GLY A 34 10.45 -1.35 -5.55
N LEU A 35 9.17 -1.66 -5.33
CA LEU A 35 8.27 -2.12 -6.39
C LEU A 35 7.94 -1.00 -7.40
N VAL A 36 7.75 0.23 -6.93
CA VAL A 36 7.57 1.42 -7.79
C VAL A 36 8.79 1.65 -8.67
N GLN A 37 10.00 1.58 -8.09
CA GLN A 37 11.25 1.73 -8.83
C GLN A 37 11.41 0.62 -9.87
N GLY A 38 11.13 -0.64 -9.49
CA GLY A 38 11.14 -1.76 -10.43
C GLY A 38 10.21 -1.52 -11.63
N ARG A 39 9.01 -0.98 -11.40
CA ARG A 39 8.10 -0.61 -12.48
C ARG A 39 8.68 0.50 -13.37
N THR A 40 9.27 1.54 -12.77
CA THR A 40 9.96 2.61 -13.51
C THR A 40 11.09 2.07 -14.38
N ASP A 41 11.80 1.05 -13.90
CA ASP A 41 12.92 0.40 -14.59
C ASP A 41 12.46 -0.63 -15.64
N GLY A 42 11.15 -0.86 -15.78
CA GLY A 42 10.58 -1.76 -16.79
C GLY A 42 10.51 -3.22 -16.36
N VAL A 43 10.51 -3.51 -15.05
CA VAL A 43 10.14 -4.84 -14.54
C VAL A 43 8.69 -5.14 -14.95
N GLU A 44 8.42 -6.39 -15.30
CA GLU A 44 7.07 -6.85 -15.65
C GLU A 44 6.25 -7.16 -14.40
N ALA A 45 4.93 -6.93 -14.46
CA ALA A 45 4.03 -7.11 -13.32
C ALA A 45 4.15 -8.51 -12.69
N GLU A 46 4.24 -9.55 -13.51
CA GLU A 46 4.36 -10.92 -13.03
C GLU A 46 5.67 -11.19 -12.27
N ALA A 47 6.77 -10.53 -12.65
CA ALA A 47 8.03 -10.62 -11.91
C ALA A 47 7.93 -9.86 -10.58
N ALA A 48 7.31 -8.67 -10.58
CA ALA A 48 7.08 -7.88 -9.38
C ALA A 48 6.17 -8.61 -8.37
N ARG A 49 5.13 -9.33 -8.82
CA ARG A 49 4.28 -10.15 -7.95
C ARG A 49 5.06 -11.27 -7.28
N LYS A 50 5.99 -11.91 -8.00
CA LYS A 50 6.85 -12.95 -7.43
C LYS A 50 7.75 -12.38 -6.34
N SER A 51 8.43 -11.26 -6.59
CA SER A 51 9.25 -10.60 -5.56
C SER A 51 8.42 -10.12 -4.37
N ALA A 52 7.17 -9.70 -4.60
CA ALA A 52 6.30 -9.26 -3.51
C ALA A 52 5.85 -10.43 -2.62
N ALA A 53 5.60 -11.60 -3.21
CA ALA A 53 5.21 -12.81 -2.49
C ALA A 53 6.36 -13.43 -1.67
N ASP A 54 7.61 -13.01 -1.88
CA ASP A 54 8.75 -13.40 -1.03
C ASP A 54 8.75 -12.68 0.33
N VAL A 55 8.01 -11.56 0.43
CA VAL A 55 7.96 -10.69 1.61
C VAL A 55 6.57 -10.65 2.24
N LEU A 56 5.53 -10.65 1.41
CA LEU A 56 4.13 -10.60 1.82
C LEU A 56 3.43 -11.92 1.54
N ASP A 57 2.26 -12.11 2.16
CA ASP A 57 1.30 -13.11 1.67
C ASP A 57 1.08 -12.95 0.15
N LYS A 58 0.88 -14.08 -0.54
CA LYS A 58 0.78 -14.13 -2.00
C LYS A 58 -0.31 -13.20 -2.54
N ASP A 59 -1.48 -13.18 -1.91
CA ASP A 59 -2.61 -12.38 -2.37
C ASP A 59 -2.38 -10.90 -2.02
N ALA A 60 -1.84 -10.61 -0.83
CA ALA A 60 -1.45 -9.25 -0.45
C ALA A 60 -0.38 -8.66 -1.39
N GLY A 61 0.65 -9.43 -1.73
CA GLY A 61 1.69 -9.04 -2.68
C GLY A 61 1.14 -8.82 -4.08
N ALA A 62 0.21 -9.67 -4.54
CA ALA A 62 -0.45 -9.49 -5.84
C ALA A 62 -1.29 -8.20 -5.88
N MET A 63 -2.11 -7.95 -4.84
CA MET A 63 -2.93 -6.74 -4.74
C MET A 63 -2.09 -5.46 -4.74
N LEU A 64 -0.97 -5.46 -4.00
CA LEU A 64 -0.04 -4.34 -3.97
C LEU A 64 0.55 -4.05 -5.35
N VAL A 65 1.05 -5.08 -6.03
CA VAL A 65 1.65 -4.91 -7.36
C VAL A 65 0.60 -4.47 -8.38
N ASP A 66 -0.60 -5.03 -8.35
CA ASP A 66 -1.68 -4.64 -9.25
C ASP A 66 -2.06 -3.17 -9.08
N TRP A 67 -2.12 -2.68 -7.84
CA TRP A 67 -2.30 -1.26 -7.54
C TRP A 67 -1.17 -0.40 -8.11
N ILE A 68 0.10 -0.77 -7.86
CA ILE A 68 1.27 -0.05 -8.39
C ILE A 68 1.22 0.00 -9.91
N TYR A 69 0.85 -1.08 -10.60
CA TYR A 69 0.83 -1.13 -12.07
C TYR A 69 -0.38 -0.43 -12.69
N ALA A 70 -1.45 -0.21 -11.93
CA ALA A 70 -2.59 0.59 -12.34
C ALA A 70 -2.32 2.11 -12.30
N LEU A 71 -1.31 2.56 -11.54
CA LEU A 71 -0.97 3.99 -11.46
C LEU A 71 -0.54 4.53 -12.84
N PRO A 72 -0.88 5.77 -13.21
CA PRO A 72 -0.25 6.47 -14.33
C PRO A 72 1.26 6.61 -14.09
N LYS A 73 2.07 6.62 -15.17
CA LYS A 73 3.54 6.69 -15.04
C LYS A 73 4.00 7.98 -14.34
N GLU A 74 3.24 9.05 -14.50
CA GLU A 74 3.49 10.35 -13.89
C GLU A 74 3.31 10.34 -12.36
N GLN A 75 2.64 9.30 -11.82
CA GLN A 75 2.42 9.12 -10.38
C GLN A 75 3.46 8.19 -9.73
N LEU A 76 4.41 7.64 -10.49
CA LEU A 76 5.51 6.82 -9.97
C LEU A 76 6.62 7.69 -9.40
N THR A 77 6.29 8.44 -8.35
CA THR A 77 7.17 9.41 -7.69
C THR A 77 7.44 9.01 -6.24
N PRO A 78 8.41 9.65 -5.56
CA PRO A 78 8.65 9.43 -4.13
C PRO A 78 7.44 9.72 -3.22
N ASP A 79 6.43 10.45 -3.71
CA ASP A 79 5.21 10.75 -2.96
C ASP A 79 4.40 9.49 -2.67
N VAL A 80 4.53 8.43 -3.48
CA VAL A 80 3.90 7.12 -3.21
C VAL A 80 4.35 6.56 -1.88
N GLY A 81 5.66 6.52 -1.63
CA GLY A 81 6.22 6.04 -0.37
C GLY A 81 5.86 6.95 0.81
N THR A 82 5.86 8.27 0.60
CA THR A 82 5.43 9.24 1.61
C THR A 82 3.97 9.02 2.01
N ALA A 83 3.07 8.90 1.03
CA ALA A 83 1.65 8.66 1.27
C ALA A 83 1.39 7.29 1.91
N TRP A 84 2.17 6.27 1.56
CA TRP A 84 2.09 4.95 2.19
C TRP A 84 2.47 5.02 3.67
N LYS A 85 3.63 5.63 3.97
CA LYS A 85 4.12 5.79 5.34
C LYS A 85 3.11 6.54 6.21
N LEU A 86 2.60 7.67 5.73
CA LEU A 86 1.60 8.47 6.45
C LEU A 86 0.32 7.70 6.75
N GLN A 87 -0.13 6.84 5.83
CA GLN A 87 -1.29 5.98 6.07
C GLN A 87 -0.98 4.89 7.10
N CYS A 88 0.19 4.24 6.99
CA CYS A 88 0.61 3.21 7.95
C CYS A 88 0.71 3.76 9.38
N GLU A 89 1.27 4.95 9.56
CA GLU A 89 1.41 5.59 10.88
C GLU A 89 0.07 6.06 11.47
N ALA A 90 -1.01 6.07 10.68
CA ALA A 90 -2.35 6.47 11.10
C ALA A 90 -3.26 5.28 11.46
N LEU A 91 -2.80 4.04 11.28
CA LEU A 91 -3.49 2.79 11.64
C LEU A 91 -3.18 2.36 13.08
#